data_AF-D1PVG2-F1
#
_entry.id   AF-D1PVG2-F1
#
_cell.length_a   1.000
_cell.length_b   1.000
_cell.length_c   1.000
_cell.angle_alpha   90.00
_cell.angle_beta   90.00
_cell.angle_gamma   90.00
#
_symmetry.space_group_name_H-M   'P 1'
#
loop_
_entity.id
_entity.type
_entity.pdbx_description
1 polymer ?
#
loop_
_entity_poly.entity_id
_entity_poly.type
_entity_poly.pdbx_seq_one_letter_code
_entity_poly.pdbx_strand_id
1 'polypeptide(L)'
;MATKHTIIYGDSRNMSLIPNESVQLIVTSPPYWQLKDYGVDKQIGFDDLYEDYINNLNLVWKECFRTLEPGCRLCINIGDQFARSAYYGRYKVIPIHSEIIRFCEEIGFDYMGSIIWQKPTSMHTTGGDTVMGSFPYPRGGIVKIDFELILLFKKTGKSASVSKEIKEASKLTRQEWNEYFFSHWNFGGAKQDKHIAVFPEELPKRLIRMFSFVGDTILDPFMGSGTTALAAKNQNRNSIGYEINQKFQKFYEEKVVLSNREDNHIFNVREDTSEFDLQKSIDTLPYHFIDIHKLDKQIDVKQHTYGSKFETDKSVLDNKSNIFSHIKQKEGQIDAEPMVMVNHARRELRQLMIQKGICYLRAGDSKGSILVQTGFERMQYLLLHTGGSEPQLFKLKTKGMFQIWTKETLLKNGFNPQSAPYYIVLHFDSQRPIPIIKMPKLKEEKNTYRAKIKKLSEFV
;
A
#
# COMPACT_ATOMS: atom_id res chain seq x y z
N MET A 1 8.91 -17.52 26.81
CA MET A 1 8.01 -18.70 26.78
C MET A 1 7.81 -19.12 25.33
N ALA A 2 7.62 -20.40 25.03
CA ALA A 2 7.22 -20.80 23.69
C ALA A 2 5.84 -20.20 23.37
N THR A 3 5.71 -19.56 22.22
CA THR A 3 4.45 -18.96 21.73
C THR A 3 4.10 -19.53 20.36
N LYS A 4 2.82 -19.46 20.01
CA LYS A 4 2.27 -19.95 18.74
C LYS A 4 1.82 -18.77 17.89
N HIS A 5 2.27 -18.76 16.64
CA HIS A 5 1.97 -17.72 15.66
C HIS A 5 1.39 -18.36 14.41
N THR A 6 0.18 -17.97 14.03
CA THR A 6 -0.53 -18.53 12.88
C THR A 6 -0.87 -17.43 11.88
N ILE A 7 -0.40 -17.56 10.64
CA ILE A 7 -0.90 -16.76 9.53
C ILE A 7 -1.88 -17.60 8.71
N ILE A 8 -3.03 -17.02 8.40
CA ILE A 8 -4.11 -17.64 7.65
C ILE A 8 -4.24 -16.86 6.34
N TYR A 9 -4.04 -17.52 5.21
CA TYR A 9 -4.34 -16.93 3.91
C TYR A 9 -5.81 -17.09 3.58
N GLY A 10 -6.54 -15.98 3.54
CA GLY A 10 -7.99 -15.99 3.39
C GLY A 10 -8.58 -14.59 3.49
N ASP A 11 -9.90 -14.51 3.30
CA ASP A 11 -10.65 -13.26 3.34
C ASP A 11 -11.15 -12.98 4.76
N SER A 12 -10.67 -11.89 5.39
CA SER A 12 -11.03 -11.56 6.77
C SER A 12 -12.48 -11.11 6.97
N ARG A 13 -13.27 -10.94 5.89
CA ARG A 13 -14.74 -10.81 5.97
C ARG A 13 -15.41 -12.10 6.44
N ASN A 14 -14.70 -13.23 6.42
CA ASN A 14 -15.11 -14.51 6.97
C ASN A 14 -13.92 -15.21 7.65
N MET A 15 -13.79 -15.06 8.96
CA MET A 15 -12.70 -15.67 9.74
C MET A 15 -13.07 -17.05 10.27
N SER A 16 -13.50 -17.95 9.38
CA SER A 16 -14.14 -19.23 9.72
C SER A 16 -13.25 -20.17 10.56
N LEU A 17 -11.92 -20.10 10.35
CA LEU A 17 -10.95 -20.92 11.09
C LEU A 17 -10.67 -20.41 12.51
N ILE A 18 -11.22 -19.27 12.91
CA ILE A 18 -11.09 -18.73 14.26
C ILE A 18 -12.38 -19.02 15.05
N PRO A 19 -12.29 -19.78 16.17
CA PRO A 19 -13.45 -20.02 17.03
C PRO A 19 -14.00 -18.72 17.62
N ASN A 20 -15.29 -18.74 17.97
CA ASN A 20 -15.90 -17.64 18.73
C ASN A 20 -15.15 -17.45 20.05
N GLU A 21 -15.01 -16.19 20.47
CA GLU A 21 -14.49 -15.83 21.81
C GLU A 21 -13.18 -16.55 22.17
N SER A 22 -12.22 -16.53 21.25
CA SER A 22 -10.95 -17.26 21.38
C SER A 22 -9.70 -16.36 21.39
N VAL A 23 -9.87 -15.06 21.14
CA VAL A 23 -8.77 -14.08 21.14
C VAL A 23 -9.00 -13.00 22.19
N GLN A 24 -7.93 -12.51 22.80
CA GLN A 24 -8.00 -11.61 23.96
C GLN A 24 -7.66 -10.15 23.61
N LEU A 25 -7.10 -9.90 22.42
CA LEU A 25 -6.88 -8.55 21.91
C LEU A 25 -6.85 -8.58 20.39
N ILE A 26 -7.47 -7.59 19.75
CA ILE A 26 -7.31 -7.35 18.31
C ILE A 26 -6.56 -6.04 18.13
N VAL A 27 -5.46 -6.06 17.36
CA VAL A 27 -4.71 -4.86 16.98
C VAL A 27 -4.51 -4.88 15.47
N THR A 28 -4.98 -3.84 14.79
CA THR A 28 -4.93 -3.82 13.33
C THR A 28 -4.94 -2.42 12.74
N SER A 29 -4.74 -2.34 11.43
CA SER A 29 -4.94 -1.14 10.62
C SER A 29 -5.56 -1.57 9.30
N PRO A 30 -6.80 -1.15 8.97
CA PRO A 30 -7.46 -1.58 7.76
C PRO A 30 -6.76 -1.03 6.51
N PRO A 31 -6.91 -1.69 5.35
CA PRO A 31 -6.39 -1.17 4.10
C PRO A 31 -7.03 0.18 3.80
N TYR A 32 -6.21 1.19 3.54
CA TYR A 32 -6.68 2.55 3.28
C TYR A 32 -7.44 2.63 1.94
N TRP A 33 -8.67 3.14 1.96
CA TRP A 33 -9.48 3.42 0.77
C TRP A 33 -8.67 4.14 -0.32
N GLN A 34 -8.71 3.63 -1.55
CA GLN A 34 -8.08 4.19 -2.77
C GLN A 34 -6.56 4.48 -2.67
N LEU A 35 -5.85 4.02 -1.62
CA LEU A 35 -4.45 4.38 -1.41
C LEU A 35 -3.48 3.39 -2.06
N LYS A 36 -3.76 2.08 -1.99
CA LYS A 36 -2.85 1.03 -2.48
C LYS A 36 -3.60 -0.12 -3.14
N ASP A 37 -3.12 -0.50 -4.33
CA ASP A 37 -3.43 -1.77 -4.97
C ASP A 37 -2.50 -2.85 -4.41
N TYR A 38 -3.09 -3.88 -3.79
CA TYR A 38 -2.39 -5.04 -3.24
C TYR A 38 -2.32 -6.19 -4.24
N GLY A 39 -2.85 -6.03 -5.46
CA GLY A 39 -2.72 -6.96 -6.57
C GLY A 39 -3.58 -8.21 -6.43
N VAL A 40 -4.72 -8.10 -5.76
CA VAL A 40 -5.72 -9.18 -5.60
C VAL A 40 -7.13 -8.61 -5.79
N ASP A 41 -7.94 -9.26 -6.62
CA ASP A 41 -9.26 -8.75 -7.04
C ASP A 41 -10.27 -8.60 -5.87
N LYS A 42 -10.09 -9.37 -4.80
CA LYS A 42 -10.98 -9.38 -3.63
C LYS A 42 -10.53 -8.44 -2.50
N GLN A 43 -9.50 -7.60 -2.71
CA GLN A 43 -9.02 -6.69 -1.67
C GLN A 43 -10.11 -5.68 -1.25
N ILE A 44 -10.00 -5.16 -0.03
CA ILE A 44 -10.83 -4.04 0.45
C ILE A 44 -10.11 -2.72 0.16
N GLY A 45 -10.83 -1.75 -0.40
CA GLY A 45 -10.47 -0.34 -0.44
C GLY A 45 -9.98 0.22 -1.77
N PHE A 46 -9.24 -0.52 -2.59
CA PHE A 46 -8.80 -0.04 -3.90
C PHE A 46 -9.88 -0.31 -4.95
N ASP A 47 -10.18 0.69 -5.80
CA ASP A 47 -11.27 0.67 -6.79
C ASP A 47 -12.70 0.53 -6.23
N ASP A 48 -12.86 0.36 -4.91
CA ASP A 48 -14.15 0.38 -4.22
C ASP A 48 -14.80 1.77 -4.23
N LEU A 49 -16.14 1.81 -4.32
CA LEU A 49 -16.88 2.99 -3.88
C LEU A 49 -16.68 3.17 -2.37
N TYR A 50 -16.83 4.40 -1.87
CA TYR A 50 -16.69 4.64 -0.43
C TYR A 50 -17.70 3.82 0.37
N GLU A 51 -18.90 3.65 -0.19
CA GLU A 51 -19.96 2.82 0.36
C GLU A 51 -19.54 1.35 0.52
N ASP A 52 -19.06 0.75 -0.57
CA ASP A 52 -18.58 -0.63 -0.60
C ASP A 52 -17.42 -0.84 0.38
N TYR A 53 -16.48 0.10 0.43
CA TYR A 53 -15.34 0.04 1.33
C TYR A 53 -15.77 -0.05 2.81
N ILE A 54 -16.66 0.84 3.25
CA ILE A 54 -17.13 0.84 4.65
C ILE A 54 -17.92 -0.43 4.96
N ASN A 55 -18.84 -0.85 4.07
CA ASN A 55 -19.65 -2.04 4.31
C ASN A 55 -18.80 -3.34 4.29
N ASN A 56 -17.74 -3.40 3.49
CA ASN A 56 -16.78 -4.50 3.55
C ASN A 56 -15.99 -4.53 4.87
N LEU A 57 -15.58 -3.37 5.40
CA LEU A 57 -14.94 -3.30 6.72
C LEU A 57 -15.90 -3.72 7.84
N ASN A 58 -17.17 -3.37 7.74
CA ASN A 58 -18.21 -3.74 8.71
C ASN A 58 -18.33 -5.27 8.87
N LEU A 59 -18.18 -6.03 7.78
CA LEU A 59 -18.11 -7.50 7.86
C LEU A 59 -16.92 -7.98 8.69
N VAL A 60 -15.74 -7.37 8.52
CA VAL A 60 -14.55 -7.69 9.30
C VAL A 60 -14.76 -7.33 10.78
N TRP A 61 -15.38 -6.19 11.08
CA TRP A 61 -15.67 -5.79 12.46
C TRP A 61 -16.67 -6.73 13.16
N LYS A 62 -17.65 -7.27 12.41
CA LYS A 62 -18.57 -8.31 12.89
C LYS A 62 -17.83 -9.59 13.26
N GLU A 63 -16.86 -10.01 12.43
CA GLU A 63 -16.01 -11.16 12.73
C GLU A 63 -15.04 -10.89 13.90
N CYS A 64 -14.52 -9.67 14.03
CA CYS A 64 -13.76 -9.24 15.20
C CYS A 64 -14.60 -9.34 16.49
N PHE A 65 -15.86 -8.92 16.47
CA PHE A 65 -16.75 -9.05 17.63
C PHE A 65 -17.04 -10.51 17.99
N ARG A 66 -17.26 -11.37 16.98
CA ARG A 66 -17.49 -12.80 17.17
C ARG A 66 -16.29 -13.51 17.79
N THR A 67 -15.09 -13.22 17.30
CA THR A 67 -13.85 -13.90 17.70
C THR A 67 -13.29 -13.40 19.03
N LEU A 68 -13.52 -12.14 19.40
CA LEU A 68 -12.99 -11.53 20.62
C LEU A 68 -13.72 -12.04 21.88
N GLU A 69 -12.98 -12.31 22.94
CA GLU A 69 -13.55 -12.66 24.25
C GLU A 69 -14.32 -11.49 24.90
N PRO A 70 -15.35 -11.77 25.70
CA PRO A 70 -16.03 -10.76 26.51
C PRO A 70 -15.06 -10.01 27.44
N GLY A 71 -15.20 -8.69 27.54
CA GLY A 71 -14.34 -7.83 28.37
C GLY A 71 -12.97 -7.48 27.76
N CYS A 72 -12.61 -8.07 26.62
CA CYS A 72 -11.39 -7.78 25.86
C CYS A 72 -11.58 -6.62 24.87
N ARG A 73 -10.50 -6.23 24.18
CA ARG A 73 -10.46 -5.00 23.37
C ARG A 73 -10.15 -5.22 21.89
N LEU A 74 -10.68 -4.31 21.07
CA LEU A 74 -10.36 -4.12 19.67
C LEU A 74 -9.71 -2.74 19.50
N CYS A 75 -8.51 -2.71 18.91
CA CYS A 75 -7.74 -1.51 18.66
C CYS A 75 -7.48 -1.33 17.17
N ILE A 76 -7.95 -0.21 16.60
CA ILE A 76 -7.89 0.04 15.16
C ILE A 76 -7.10 1.32 14.91
N ASN A 77 -5.94 1.21 14.25
CA ASN A 77 -5.22 2.36 13.74
C ASN A 77 -5.78 2.79 12.39
N ILE A 78 -6.33 4.00 12.31
CA ILE A 78 -6.94 4.55 11.09
C ILE A 78 -6.66 6.06 10.97
N GLY A 79 -6.31 6.49 9.76
CA GLY A 79 -6.23 7.90 9.39
C GLY A 79 -7.41 8.30 8.53
N ASP A 80 -8.01 9.44 8.83
CA ASP A 80 -8.95 10.07 7.91
C ASP A 80 -8.25 10.48 6.62
N GLN A 81 -8.97 10.33 5.52
CA GLN A 81 -8.39 10.55 4.19
C GLN A 81 -8.84 11.86 3.59
N PHE A 82 -7.90 12.56 2.97
CA PHE A 82 -8.20 13.74 2.19
C PHE A 82 -8.60 13.35 0.76
N ALA A 83 -9.89 13.35 0.46
CA ALA A 83 -10.40 13.15 -0.89
C ALA A 83 -10.20 14.42 -1.74
N ARG A 84 -9.55 14.25 -2.88
CA ARG A 84 -9.33 15.31 -3.87
C ARG A 84 -10.62 15.67 -4.60
N SER A 85 -10.66 16.87 -5.16
CA SER A 85 -11.79 17.35 -5.99
C SER A 85 -12.14 16.43 -7.17
N ALA A 86 -11.19 15.63 -7.66
CA ALA A 86 -11.44 14.65 -8.72
C ALA A 86 -12.49 13.57 -8.35
N TYR A 87 -12.74 13.33 -7.06
CA TYR A 87 -13.70 12.33 -6.60
C TYR A 87 -15.08 12.94 -6.37
N TYR A 88 -15.16 14.02 -5.58
CA TYR A 88 -16.44 14.60 -5.13
C TYR A 88 -16.74 15.98 -5.74
N GLY A 89 -16.00 16.41 -6.77
CA GLY A 89 -16.05 17.78 -7.31
C GLY A 89 -15.48 18.86 -6.38
N ARG A 90 -15.13 18.49 -5.15
CA ARG A 90 -14.59 19.37 -4.09
C ARG A 90 -13.61 18.62 -3.19
N TYR A 91 -12.74 19.37 -2.51
CA TYR A 91 -11.91 18.80 -1.45
C TYR A 91 -12.77 18.43 -0.23
N LYS A 92 -12.58 17.23 0.31
CA LYS A 92 -13.34 16.73 1.45
C LYS A 92 -12.44 15.81 2.30
N VAL A 93 -12.52 15.92 3.61
CA VAL A 93 -11.99 14.89 4.51
C VAL A 93 -13.04 13.79 4.64
N ILE A 94 -12.63 12.55 4.41
CA ILE A 94 -13.46 11.36 4.54
C ILE A 94 -13.26 10.82 5.95
N PRO A 95 -14.27 10.95 6.83
CA PRO A 95 -14.13 10.65 8.25
C PRO A 95 -14.31 9.15 8.51
N ILE A 96 -13.39 8.33 7.98
CA ILE A 96 -13.46 6.86 8.06
C ILE A 96 -13.57 6.40 9.52
N HIS A 97 -12.86 7.06 10.44
CA HIS A 97 -12.91 6.71 11.86
C HIS A 97 -14.33 6.80 12.44
N SER A 98 -15.12 7.79 12.02
CA SER A 98 -16.47 8.02 12.54
C SER A 98 -17.44 6.90 12.14
N GLU A 99 -17.26 6.37 10.93
CA GLU A 99 -18.05 5.26 10.42
C GLU A 99 -17.73 3.94 11.13
N ILE A 100 -16.45 3.72 11.41
CA ILE A 100 -16.01 2.57 12.22
C ILE A 100 -16.58 2.66 13.64
N ILE A 101 -16.53 3.83 14.28
CA ILE A 101 -17.11 4.03 15.63
C ILE A 101 -18.60 3.69 15.62
N ARG A 102 -19.36 4.26 14.68
CA ARG A 102 -20.80 4.03 14.58
C ARG A 102 -21.13 2.55 14.41
N PHE A 103 -20.46 1.85 13.50
CA PHE A 103 -20.75 0.43 13.26
C PHE A 103 -20.35 -0.44 14.45
N CYS A 104 -19.18 -0.20 15.05
CA CYS A 104 -18.72 -0.98 16.21
C CYS A 104 -19.67 -0.84 17.41
N GLU A 105 -20.17 0.37 17.69
CA GLU A 105 -21.21 0.61 18.71
C GLU A 105 -22.48 -0.18 18.41
N GLU A 106 -22.96 -0.16 17.16
CA GLU A 106 -24.17 -0.87 16.74
C GLU A 106 -24.09 -2.39 16.97
N ILE A 107 -22.92 -3.00 16.72
CA ILE A 107 -22.74 -4.45 16.93
C ILE A 107 -22.47 -4.84 18.40
N GLY A 108 -22.38 -3.87 19.31
CA GLY A 108 -22.29 -4.09 20.76
C GLY A 108 -20.90 -3.89 21.38
N PHE A 109 -19.98 -3.22 20.70
CA PHE A 109 -18.76 -2.72 21.34
C PHE A 109 -19.02 -1.41 22.09
N ASP A 110 -18.39 -1.23 23.25
CA ASP A 110 -18.30 0.08 23.90
C ASP A 110 -17.10 0.85 23.34
N TYR A 111 -17.30 2.05 22.80
CA TYR A 111 -16.20 2.96 22.44
C TYR A 111 -15.55 3.53 23.71
N MET A 112 -14.26 3.27 23.87
CA MET A 112 -13.47 3.66 25.04
C MET A 112 -12.64 4.94 24.80
N GLY A 113 -12.86 5.62 23.67
CA GLY A 113 -12.07 6.75 23.22
C GLY A 113 -10.98 6.38 22.20
N SER A 114 -10.14 7.34 21.87
CA SER A 114 -9.07 7.19 20.87
C SER A 114 -7.75 7.75 21.38
N ILE A 115 -6.65 7.13 20.96
CA ILE A 115 -5.31 7.69 21.10
C ILE A 115 -4.97 8.41 19.79
N ILE A 116 -4.49 9.65 19.90
CA ILE A 116 -3.96 10.42 18.78
C ILE A 116 -2.50 10.04 18.61
N TRP A 117 -2.19 9.34 17.54
CA TRP A 117 -0.81 9.05 17.16
C TRP A 117 -0.31 10.10 16.18
N GLN A 118 0.48 11.04 16.69
CA GLN A 118 1.15 12.05 15.87
C GLN A 118 2.41 11.43 15.25
N LYS A 119 2.52 11.49 13.93
CA LYS A 119 3.66 10.96 13.19
C LYS A 119 4.68 12.08 12.91
N PRO A 120 5.81 12.16 13.63
CA PRO A 120 6.90 13.06 13.27
C PRO A 120 7.54 12.53 11.97
N THR A 121 7.06 13.00 10.82
CA THR A 121 7.67 12.72 9.51
C THR A 121 7.60 13.95 8.62
N SER A 122 8.68 14.16 7.86
CA SER A 122 8.79 15.06 6.72
C SER A 122 7.69 14.75 5.69
N MET A 123 6.56 15.41 5.88
CA MET A 123 5.63 16.03 4.94
C MET A 123 5.43 15.47 3.51
N HIS A 124 5.51 14.16 3.26
CA HIS A 124 5.04 13.61 1.98
C HIS A 124 3.69 12.89 2.13
N THR A 125 2.70 13.60 2.66
CA THR A 125 1.31 13.29 2.28
C THR A 125 1.14 13.64 0.81
N THR A 126 0.20 13.01 0.13
CA THR A 126 -0.09 13.10 -1.30
C THR A 126 -0.50 14.53 -1.69
N GLY A 127 0.44 15.48 -1.71
CA GLY A 127 0.20 16.92 -1.82
C GLY A 127 1.41 17.84 -1.60
N GLY A 128 2.53 17.33 -1.07
CA GLY A 128 3.75 18.12 -0.87
C GLY A 128 3.84 18.83 0.49
N ASP A 129 4.98 19.46 0.75
CA ASP A 129 5.37 20.05 2.04
C ASP A 129 4.64 21.37 2.37
N THR A 130 3.77 21.88 1.50
CA THR A 130 3.11 23.18 1.66
C THR A 130 1.64 23.03 2.06
N VAL A 131 1.21 23.86 3.03
CA VAL A 131 -0.21 23.96 3.44
C VAL A 131 -1.07 24.24 2.20
N MET A 132 -2.06 23.38 1.96
CA MET A 132 -2.95 23.51 0.81
C MET A 132 -3.88 24.71 1.02
N GLY A 133 -4.09 25.49 -0.04
CA GLY A 133 -4.96 26.67 0.00
C GLY A 133 -4.38 27.88 -0.73
N SER A 134 -5.05 29.01 -0.57
CA SER A 134 -4.71 30.26 -1.27
C SER A 134 -3.65 31.08 -0.54
N PHE A 135 -2.47 30.51 -0.24
CA PHE A 135 -1.40 31.25 0.46
C PHE A 135 -1.06 32.59 -0.24
N PRO A 136 -0.90 33.71 0.49
CA PRO A 136 -1.00 33.88 1.95
C PRO A 136 -2.42 34.21 2.46
N TYR A 137 -3.43 34.17 1.60
CA TYR A 137 -4.81 34.53 1.94
C TYR A 137 -5.53 33.41 2.73
N PRO A 138 -6.09 33.71 3.92
CA PRO A 138 -6.46 32.68 4.89
C PRO A 138 -7.74 31.89 4.55
N ARG A 139 -8.68 32.47 3.79
CA ARG A 139 -10.02 31.88 3.59
C ARG A 139 -10.03 30.51 2.90
N GLY A 140 -9.02 30.23 2.08
CA GLY A 140 -8.89 28.96 1.36
C GLY A 140 -7.93 27.95 2.00
N GLY A 141 -7.38 28.26 3.19
CA GLY A 141 -6.42 27.39 3.87
C GLY A 141 -7.06 26.09 4.36
N ILE A 142 -6.41 24.96 4.08
CA ILE A 142 -6.83 23.63 4.52
C ILE A 142 -5.89 23.16 5.62
N VAL A 143 -6.47 22.78 6.76
CA VAL A 143 -5.72 22.24 7.90
C VAL A 143 -5.06 20.93 7.50
N LYS A 144 -3.76 20.84 7.76
CA LYS A 144 -2.99 19.63 7.55
C LYS A 144 -3.31 18.62 8.65
N ILE A 145 -3.63 17.38 8.25
CA ILE A 145 -3.79 16.25 9.17
C ILE A 145 -2.44 15.53 9.23
N ASP A 146 -1.82 15.51 10.41
CA ASP A 146 -0.49 14.92 10.69
C ASP A 146 -0.52 13.79 11.72
N PHE A 147 -1.73 13.32 12.03
CA PHE A 147 -1.97 12.26 13.00
C PHE A 147 -2.85 11.15 12.43
N GLU A 148 -2.81 10.00 13.09
CA GLU A 148 -3.81 8.94 12.95
C GLU A 148 -4.48 8.70 14.30
N LEU A 149 -5.66 8.07 14.24
CA LEU A 149 -6.43 7.68 15.41
C LEU A 149 -6.26 6.19 15.66
N ILE A 150 -5.95 5.84 16.90
CA ILE A 150 -6.05 4.48 17.38
C ILE A 150 -7.36 4.41 18.16
N LEU A 151 -8.40 3.87 17.53
CA LEU A 151 -9.71 3.70 18.12
C LEU A 151 -9.67 2.54 19.12
N LEU A 152 -10.24 2.73 20.30
CA LEU A 152 -10.30 1.72 21.35
C LEU A 152 -11.74 1.30 21.59
N PHE A 153 -12.01 0.01 21.41
CA PHE A 153 -13.31 -0.60 21.66
C PHE A 153 -13.17 -1.70 22.71
N LYS A 154 -14.20 -1.89 23.53
CA LYS A 154 -14.29 -2.99 24.48
C LYS A 154 -15.52 -3.82 24.19
N LYS A 155 -15.38 -5.15 24.07
CA LYS A 155 -16.54 -6.03 23.99
C LYS A 155 -17.16 -6.12 25.39
N THR A 156 -18.47 -5.94 25.46
CA THR A 156 -19.22 -6.02 26.72
C THR A 156 -19.02 -7.39 27.40
N GLY A 157 -19.15 -7.42 28.72
CA GLY A 157 -18.90 -8.61 29.54
C GLY A 157 -17.61 -8.55 30.34
N LYS A 158 -17.22 -9.71 30.91
CA LYS A 158 -16.12 -9.85 31.86
C LYS A 158 -15.03 -10.75 31.30
N SER A 159 -13.80 -10.24 31.32
CA SER A 159 -12.62 -11.00 30.91
C SER A 159 -12.34 -12.16 31.86
N ALA A 160 -11.76 -13.24 31.33
CA ALA A 160 -11.32 -14.37 32.11
C ALA A 160 -10.31 -13.95 33.20
N SER A 161 -10.34 -14.65 34.35
CA SER A 161 -9.36 -14.42 35.41
C SER A 161 -8.03 -15.06 35.06
N VAL A 162 -6.94 -14.28 35.13
CA VAL A 162 -5.57 -14.78 34.93
C VAL A 162 -4.88 -15.09 36.26
N SER A 163 -3.94 -16.05 36.23
CA SER A 163 -3.17 -16.46 37.42
C SER A 163 -2.26 -15.34 37.92
N LYS A 164 -1.79 -15.45 39.17
CA LYS A 164 -0.92 -14.43 39.77
C LYS A 164 0.42 -14.33 39.04
N GLU A 165 0.95 -15.46 38.59
CA GLU A 165 2.21 -15.58 37.86
C GLU A 165 2.11 -14.85 36.51
N ILE A 166 1.02 -15.05 35.78
CA ILE A 166 0.75 -14.37 34.50
C ILE A 166 0.57 -12.87 34.70
N LYS A 167 -0.13 -12.45 35.76
CA LYS A 167 -0.27 -11.03 36.12
C LYS A 167 1.07 -10.37 36.38
N GLU A 168 1.93 -11.01 37.19
CA GLU A 168 3.25 -10.46 37.50
C GLU A 168 4.15 -10.42 36.26
N ALA A 169 4.11 -11.46 35.40
CA ALA A 169 4.85 -11.49 34.14
C ALA A 169 4.39 -10.44 33.12
N SER A 170 3.19 -9.87 33.30
CA SER A 170 2.60 -8.86 32.41
C SER A 170 2.68 -7.44 32.98
N LYS A 171 3.38 -7.27 34.11
CA LYS A 171 3.46 -6.00 34.81
C LYS A 171 4.14 -4.93 33.96
N LEU A 172 3.49 -3.78 33.87
CA LEU A 172 4.06 -2.57 33.32
C LEU A 172 4.89 -1.85 34.37
N THR A 173 6.01 -1.26 33.96
CA THR A 173 6.71 -0.29 34.79
C THR A 173 5.87 0.97 34.93
N ARG A 174 6.15 1.79 35.96
CA ARG A 174 5.48 3.08 36.14
C ARG A 174 5.69 4.03 34.96
N GLN A 175 6.87 3.98 34.35
CA GLN A 175 7.19 4.76 33.16
C GLN A 175 6.31 4.34 31.98
N GLU A 176 6.26 3.04 31.68
CA GLU A 176 5.40 2.52 30.60
C GLU A 176 3.93 2.82 30.86
N TRP A 177 3.46 2.70 32.11
CA TRP A 177 2.08 3.04 32.44
C TRP A 177 1.76 4.51 32.09
N ASN A 178 2.61 5.44 32.52
CA ASN A 178 2.42 6.86 32.26
C ASN A 178 2.59 7.23 30.77
N GLU A 179 3.43 6.50 30.04
CA GLU A 179 3.66 6.73 28.62
C GLU A 179 2.53 6.14 27.76
N TYR A 180 2.08 4.92 28.06
CA TYR A 180 1.16 4.17 27.22
C TYR A 180 -0.29 4.59 27.46
N PHE A 181 -0.68 4.89 28.70
CA PHE A 181 -2.05 5.32 29.04
C PHE A 181 -2.28 6.82 28.86
N PHE A 182 -1.46 7.48 28.04
CA PHE A 182 -1.69 8.86 27.60
C PHE A 182 -2.38 8.90 26.23
N SER A 183 -3.29 9.86 26.04
CA SER A 183 -4.10 9.95 24.81
C SER A 183 -3.35 10.47 23.59
N HIS A 184 -2.10 10.91 23.73
CA HIS A 184 -1.27 11.46 22.65
C HIS A 184 0.05 10.71 22.60
N TRP A 185 0.27 9.99 21.50
CA TRP A 185 1.51 9.26 21.24
C TRP A 185 2.31 9.95 20.16
N ASN A 186 3.61 10.15 20.42
CA ASN A 186 4.51 10.81 19.48
C ASN A 186 5.75 9.93 19.25
N PHE A 187 5.71 9.16 18.15
CA PHE A 187 6.84 8.36 17.68
C PHE A 187 6.76 8.19 16.16
N GLY A 188 7.92 8.08 15.52
CA GLY A 188 8.03 8.04 14.06
C GLY A 188 7.33 6.84 13.42
N GLY A 189 6.84 7.04 12.20
CA GLY A 189 6.32 5.94 11.37
C GLY A 189 7.41 4.97 10.93
N ALA A 190 7.02 3.77 10.47
CA ALA A 190 7.94 2.83 9.86
C ALA A 190 8.30 3.25 8.42
N LYS A 191 9.54 2.98 7.98
CA LYS A 191 9.93 3.14 6.57
C LYS A 191 9.09 2.17 5.72
N GLN A 192 8.36 2.70 4.75
CA GLN A 192 7.62 1.88 3.79
C GLN A 192 8.60 1.37 2.75
N ASP A 193 8.82 0.04 2.70
CA ASP A 193 9.59 -0.57 1.62
C ASP A 193 8.65 -1.09 0.53
N LYS A 194 8.93 -0.63 -0.69
CA LYS A 194 8.40 -0.93 -2.03
C LYS A 194 6.89 -1.15 -2.23
N HIS A 195 6.12 -1.82 -1.38
CA HIS A 195 4.66 -2.00 -1.55
C HIS A 195 3.88 -2.22 -0.23
N ILE A 196 4.51 -2.12 0.94
CA ILE A 196 3.91 -2.53 2.21
C ILE A 196 3.49 -1.28 3.01
N ALA A 197 2.20 -1.14 3.34
CA ALA A 197 1.76 -0.19 4.36
C ALA A 197 1.98 -0.83 5.73
N VAL A 198 2.80 -0.21 6.58
CA VAL A 198 3.12 -0.71 7.92
C VAL A 198 3.08 0.44 8.92
N PHE A 199 2.39 0.24 10.04
CA PHE A 199 2.69 0.96 11.27
C PHE A 199 3.99 0.41 11.90
N PRO A 200 4.73 1.20 12.70
CA PRO A 200 5.91 0.73 13.41
C PRO A 200 5.53 -0.28 14.50
N GLU A 201 6.45 -1.19 14.83
CA GLU A 201 6.26 -2.22 15.87
C GLU A 201 5.92 -1.63 17.25
N GLU A 202 6.38 -0.42 17.53
CA GLU A 202 6.09 0.27 18.79
C GLU A 202 4.57 0.46 19.03
N LEU A 203 3.78 0.68 17.99
CA LEU A 203 2.32 0.85 18.10
C LEU A 203 1.63 -0.42 18.66
N PRO A 204 1.71 -1.60 18.00
CA PRO A 204 1.11 -2.82 18.53
C PRO A 204 1.77 -3.27 19.83
N LYS A 205 3.08 -3.06 20.02
CA LYS A 205 3.75 -3.39 21.29
C LYS A 205 3.10 -2.69 22.48
N ARG A 206 2.82 -1.38 22.38
CA ARG A 206 2.15 -0.63 23.45
C ARG A 206 0.77 -1.22 23.75
N LEU A 207 -0.05 -1.39 22.71
CA LEU A 207 -1.42 -1.90 22.86
C LEU A 207 -1.44 -3.32 23.44
N ILE A 208 -0.54 -4.19 23.00
CA ILE A 208 -0.37 -5.56 23.52
C ILE A 208 0.01 -5.51 25.00
N ARG A 209 0.96 -4.67 25.41
CA ARG A 209 1.35 -4.54 26.82
C ARG A 209 0.26 -3.90 27.70
N MET A 210 -0.56 -3.00 27.15
CA MET A 210 -1.66 -2.35 27.88
C MET A 210 -2.85 -3.28 28.10
N PHE A 211 -3.20 -4.10 27.10
CA PHE A 211 -4.53 -4.72 26.99
C PHE A 211 -4.51 -6.25 26.86
N SER A 212 -3.37 -6.90 27.09
CA SER A 212 -3.26 -8.36 27.13
C SER A 212 -2.27 -8.82 28.19
N PHE A 213 -2.38 -10.07 28.60
CA PHE A 213 -1.44 -10.78 29.46
C PHE A 213 -0.49 -11.69 28.65
N VAL A 214 0.63 -12.08 29.25
CA VAL A 214 1.54 -13.07 28.68
C VAL A 214 0.77 -14.37 28.40
N GLY A 215 0.94 -14.94 27.20
CA GLY A 215 0.22 -16.12 26.75
C GLY A 215 -1.12 -15.85 26.07
N ASP A 216 -1.65 -14.63 26.12
CA ASP A 216 -2.85 -14.25 25.38
C ASP A 216 -2.61 -14.31 23.86
N THR A 217 -3.70 -14.44 23.11
CA THR A 217 -3.72 -14.49 21.64
C THR A 217 -4.14 -13.15 21.05
N ILE A 218 -3.26 -12.59 20.22
CA ILE A 218 -3.46 -11.32 19.53
C ILE A 218 -3.89 -11.58 18.09
N LEU A 219 -5.00 -10.99 17.67
CA LEU A 219 -5.52 -11.10 16.31
C LEU A 219 -5.23 -9.83 15.49
N ASP A 220 -4.82 -10.02 14.24
CA ASP A 220 -4.77 -8.98 13.20
C ASP A 220 -5.50 -9.47 11.93
N PRO A 221 -6.71 -8.98 11.62
CA PRO A 221 -7.44 -9.36 10.40
C PRO A 221 -6.81 -8.81 9.10
N PHE A 222 -5.80 -7.95 9.19
CA PHE A 222 -5.08 -7.36 8.06
C PHE A 222 -3.56 -7.49 8.30
N MET A 223 -3.11 -8.73 8.48
CA MET A 223 -1.77 -9.09 8.99
C MET A 223 -0.63 -8.49 8.16
N GLY A 224 -0.80 -8.37 6.83
CA GLY A 224 0.21 -7.81 5.95
C GLY A 224 1.56 -8.52 6.13
N SER A 225 2.60 -7.73 6.37
CA SER A 225 3.96 -8.24 6.59
C SER A 225 4.20 -8.81 8.00
N GLY A 226 3.21 -8.78 8.90
CA GLY A 226 3.31 -9.40 10.22
C GLY A 226 3.83 -8.51 11.35
N THR A 227 3.69 -7.18 11.28
CA THR A 227 4.17 -6.29 12.35
C THR A 227 3.49 -6.60 13.70
N THR A 228 2.18 -6.86 13.71
CA THR A 228 1.44 -7.22 14.93
C THR A 228 1.90 -8.57 15.48
N ALA A 229 2.12 -9.57 14.62
CA ALA A 229 2.64 -10.88 15.02
C ALA A 229 4.06 -10.79 15.61
N LEU A 230 4.93 -9.96 15.01
CA LEU A 230 6.27 -9.70 15.55
C LEU A 230 6.20 -9.08 16.95
N ALA A 231 5.38 -8.04 17.13
CA ALA A 231 5.20 -7.40 18.42
C ALA A 231 4.63 -8.38 19.46
N ALA A 232 3.64 -9.19 19.10
CA ALA A 232 3.08 -10.22 19.97
C ALA A 232 4.14 -11.24 20.42
N LYS A 233 4.93 -11.76 19.47
CA LYS A 233 6.05 -12.67 19.75
C LYS A 233 7.03 -12.05 20.74
N ASN A 234 7.50 -10.84 20.45
CA ASN A 234 8.47 -10.13 21.28
C ASN A 234 7.94 -9.78 22.68
N GLN A 235 6.60 -9.75 22.85
CA GLN A 235 5.95 -9.57 24.13
C GLN A 235 5.49 -10.90 24.76
N ASN A 236 5.91 -12.08 24.29
CA ASN A 236 5.48 -13.39 24.80
C ASN A 236 3.95 -13.62 24.73
N ARG A 237 3.31 -13.15 23.66
CA ARG A 237 1.90 -13.44 23.33
C ARG A 237 1.84 -14.30 22.07
N ASN A 238 0.76 -15.06 21.94
CA ASN A 238 0.44 -15.78 20.71
C ASN A 238 -0.10 -14.80 19.66
N SER A 239 -0.08 -15.18 18.38
CA SER A 239 -0.75 -14.39 17.35
C SER A 239 -1.49 -15.24 16.32
N ILE A 240 -2.59 -14.68 15.82
CA ILE A 240 -3.33 -15.17 14.66
C ILE A 240 -3.55 -13.98 13.73
N GLY A 241 -3.52 -14.17 12.41
CA GLY A 241 -4.04 -13.15 11.53
C GLY A 241 -4.33 -13.61 10.12
N TYR A 242 -5.13 -12.80 9.45
CA TYR A 242 -5.57 -13.03 8.08
C TYR A 242 -4.79 -12.13 7.12
N GLU A 243 -4.41 -12.70 5.98
CA GLU A 243 -3.82 -11.98 4.87
C GLU A 243 -4.39 -12.54 3.57
N ILE A 244 -4.97 -11.69 2.74
CA ILE A 244 -5.62 -12.14 1.50
C ILE A 244 -4.61 -12.40 0.38
N ASN A 245 -3.47 -11.70 0.38
CA ASN A 245 -2.45 -11.83 -0.64
C ASN A 245 -1.32 -12.77 -0.20
N GLN A 246 -1.32 -13.98 -0.75
CA GLN A 246 -0.29 -14.99 -0.49
C GLN A 246 1.15 -14.51 -0.77
N LYS A 247 1.36 -13.51 -1.63
CA LYS A 247 2.71 -12.94 -1.88
C LYS A 247 3.33 -12.31 -0.63
N PHE A 248 2.51 -11.95 0.37
CA PHE A 248 2.99 -11.42 1.64
C PHE A 248 3.65 -12.45 2.54
N GLN A 249 3.51 -13.75 2.23
CA GLN A 249 4.16 -14.83 2.96
C GLN A 249 5.65 -14.61 3.13
N LYS A 250 6.34 -14.24 2.06
CA LYS A 250 7.78 -14.01 2.10
C LYS A 250 8.14 -12.90 3.09
N PHE A 251 7.38 -11.80 3.11
CA PHE A 251 7.62 -10.69 4.03
C PHE A 251 7.32 -11.07 5.48
N TYR A 252 6.25 -11.86 5.69
CA TYR A 252 5.91 -12.40 7.01
C TYR A 252 7.01 -13.33 7.53
N GLU A 253 7.49 -14.26 6.71
CA GLU A 253 8.57 -15.18 7.07
C GLU A 253 9.86 -14.43 7.42
N GLU A 254 10.27 -13.48 6.58
CA GLU A 254 11.46 -12.66 6.81
C GLU A 254 11.35 -11.83 8.10
N LYS A 255 10.18 -11.25 8.37
CA LYS A 255 9.97 -10.36 9.52
C LYS A 255 9.70 -11.11 10.82
N VAL A 256 8.88 -12.16 10.80
CA VAL A 256 8.31 -12.79 12.00
C VAL A 256 8.99 -14.12 12.31
N VAL A 257 9.27 -14.95 11.30
CA VAL A 257 9.82 -16.30 11.52
C VAL A 257 11.34 -16.26 11.65
N LEU A 258 12.02 -15.49 10.79
CA LEU A 258 13.47 -15.40 10.76
C LEU A 258 14.05 -14.40 11.77
N SER A 259 13.24 -13.55 12.37
CA SER A 259 13.68 -12.68 13.47
C SER A 259 13.88 -13.51 14.73
N ASN A 260 15.09 -13.51 15.29
CA ASN A 260 15.50 -14.21 16.51
C ASN A 260 15.39 -15.74 16.42
N ARG A 261 16.44 -16.38 15.88
CA ARG A 261 16.54 -17.85 15.65
C ARG A 261 16.65 -18.71 16.92
N GLU A 262 16.59 -18.12 18.12
CA GLU A 262 16.96 -18.81 19.36
C GLU A 262 15.78 -19.27 20.23
N ASP A 263 14.53 -19.16 19.76
CA ASP A 263 13.35 -19.43 20.58
C ASP A 263 12.48 -20.59 20.07
N ASN A 264 11.95 -21.39 21.01
CA ASN A 264 11.02 -22.52 20.80
C ASN A 264 9.61 -22.09 20.31
N HIS A 265 9.50 -21.07 19.46
CA HIS A 265 8.22 -20.59 18.93
C HIS A 265 7.69 -21.51 17.82
N ILE A 266 6.37 -21.66 17.77
CA ILE A 266 5.68 -22.49 16.77
C ILE A 266 5.04 -21.57 15.75
N PHE A 267 5.45 -21.68 14.48
CA PHE A 267 4.88 -20.93 13.37
C PHE A 267 4.02 -21.85 12.51
N ASN A 268 2.78 -21.45 12.26
CA ASN A 268 1.84 -22.19 11.42
C ASN A 268 1.37 -21.32 10.27
N VAL A 269 1.27 -21.93 9.10
CA VAL A 269 0.63 -21.34 7.92
C VAL A 269 -0.63 -22.16 7.65
N ARG A 270 -1.75 -21.49 7.44
CA ARG A 270 -3.02 -22.12 7.06
C ARG A 270 -3.61 -21.36 5.89
N GLU A 271 -4.53 -22.01 5.19
CA GLU A 271 -5.32 -21.41 4.12
C GLU A 271 -6.80 -21.59 4.47
N ASP A 272 -7.56 -20.50 4.44
CA ASP A 272 -9.01 -20.54 4.58
C ASP A 272 -9.64 -20.46 3.19
N THR A 273 -10.17 -21.59 2.74
CA THR A 273 -10.86 -21.74 1.45
C THR A 273 -12.37 -21.65 1.57
N SER A 274 -12.88 -21.28 2.75
CA SER A 274 -14.31 -21.21 3.02
C SER A 274 -14.98 -20.14 2.17
N GLU A 275 -15.99 -20.56 1.40
CA GLU A 275 -16.82 -19.64 0.62
C GLU A 275 -17.94 -19.06 1.47
N PHE A 276 -18.26 -17.79 1.21
CA PHE A 276 -19.42 -17.11 1.79
C PHE A 276 -20.04 -16.18 0.74
N ASP A 277 -21.35 -15.98 0.85
CA ASP A 277 -22.08 -15.07 -0.02
C ASP A 277 -21.88 -13.63 0.47
N LEU A 278 -21.04 -12.88 -0.24
CA LEU A 278 -20.69 -11.51 0.14
C LEU A 278 -21.92 -10.59 0.15
N GLN A 279 -22.80 -10.69 -0.84
CA GLN A 279 -23.97 -9.82 -0.93
C GLN A 279 -24.93 -10.11 0.21
N LYS A 280 -25.23 -11.38 0.45
CA LYS A 280 -26.07 -11.80 1.57
C LYS A 280 -25.47 -11.39 2.91
N SER A 281 -24.16 -11.49 3.06
CA SER A 281 -23.45 -11.03 4.27
C SER A 281 -23.63 -9.53 4.49
N ILE A 282 -23.47 -8.72 3.43
CA ILE A 282 -23.72 -7.27 3.47
C ILE A 282 -25.17 -6.99 3.85
N ASP A 283 -26.14 -7.61 3.17
CA ASP A 283 -27.59 -7.39 3.38
C ASP A 283 -28.04 -7.69 4.83
N THR A 284 -27.28 -8.51 5.56
CA THR A 284 -27.54 -8.85 6.98
C THR A 284 -26.77 -7.99 7.98
N LEU A 285 -26.09 -6.93 7.53
CA LEU A 285 -25.45 -5.97 8.43
C LEU A 285 -26.52 -5.22 9.23
N PRO A 286 -26.35 -5.04 10.55
CA PRO A 286 -27.29 -4.26 11.35
C PRO A 286 -27.26 -2.77 10.97
N TYR A 287 -26.11 -2.29 10.52
CA TYR A 287 -25.93 -0.94 10.00
C TYR A 287 -25.29 -0.97 8.61
N HIS A 288 -25.98 -0.36 7.66
CA HIS A 288 -25.51 -0.15 6.29
C HIS A 288 -25.08 1.30 6.14
N PHE A 289 -23.81 1.50 5.77
CA PHE A 289 -23.37 2.81 5.37
C PHE A 289 -23.91 3.13 3.97
N ILE A 290 -24.43 4.35 3.81
CA ILE A 290 -24.92 4.89 2.55
C ILE A 290 -24.22 6.23 2.33
N ASP A 291 -23.49 6.37 1.23
CA ASP A 291 -22.85 7.64 0.91
C ASP A 291 -23.86 8.60 0.27
N ILE A 292 -24.36 9.54 1.08
CA ILE A 292 -25.27 10.60 0.63
C ILE A 292 -24.63 11.55 -0.38
N HIS A 293 -23.29 11.64 -0.38
CA HIS A 293 -22.54 12.43 -1.34
C HIS A 293 -22.06 11.53 -2.46
N LYS A 294 -23.00 11.02 -3.26
CA LYS A 294 -22.70 10.17 -4.40
C LYS A 294 -21.55 10.76 -5.21
N LEU A 295 -20.59 9.90 -5.57
CA LEU A 295 -19.53 10.21 -6.51
C LEU A 295 -20.16 10.66 -7.83
N ASP A 296 -20.34 11.96 -8.00
CA ASP A 296 -20.65 12.55 -9.29
C ASP A 296 -19.36 12.49 -10.09
N LYS A 297 -19.14 11.36 -10.79
CA LYS A 297 -18.13 11.25 -11.83
C LYS A 297 -18.55 12.20 -12.97
N GLN A 298 -18.49 13.52 -12.75
CA GLN A 298 -18.63 14.53 -13.80
C GLN A 298 -17.55 14.38 -14.88
N ILE A 299 -16.60 13.49 -14.64
CA ILE A 299 -15.60 13.06 -15.59
C ILE A 299 -15.71 11.54 -15.65
N ASP A 300 -16.31 11.04 -16.73
CA ASP A 300 -16.00 9.68 -17.17
C ASP A 300 -14.51 9.66 -17.48
N VAL A 301 -13.72 9.13 -16.55
CA VAL A 301 -12.26 9.02 -16.66
C VAL A 301 -11.87 8.29 -17.95
N LYS A 302 -12.79 7.49 -18.54
CA LYS A 302 -12.63 6.87 -19.86
C LYS A 302 -12.83 7.81 -21.05
N GLN A 303 -13.65 8.85 -20.94
CA GLN A 303 -14.01 9.70 -22.10
C GLN A 303 -13.21 10.99 -22.23
N HIS A 304 -12.52 11.43 -21.17
CA HIS A 304 -11.65 12.63 -21.24
C HIS A 304 -10.15 12.28 -21.21
N THR A 305 -9.79 11.05 -21.57
CA THR A 305 -8.39 10.63 -21.75
C THR A 305 -7.93 10.79 -23.19
N TYR A 306 -7.48 12.00 -23.56
CA TYR A 306 -6.44 12.11 -24.59
C TYR A 306 -5.10 11.80 -23.93
N GLY A 307 -4.74 10.52 -23.92
CA GLY A 307 -3.52 10.05 -23.24
C GLY A 307 -3.35 8.54 -23.29
N SER A 308 -2.10 8.11 -23.31
CA SER A 308 -1.65 6.75 -23.55
C SER A 308 -2.01 5.77 -22.41
N LYS A 309 -3.02 4.90 -22.62
CA LYS A 309 -3.33 3.70 -21.80
C LYS A 309 -2.14 2.70 -21.76
N PHE A 310 -1.83 2.05 -20.65
CA PHE A 310 -0.92 0.89 -20.65
C PHE A 310 -1.77 -0.38 -20.79
N GLU A 311 -1.46 -1.24 -21.76
CA GLU A 311 -2.11 -2.56 -21.93
C GLU A 311 -1.04 -3.59 -22.26
N THR A 312 -1.07 -4.71 -21.56
CA THR A 312 -0.18 -5.86 -21.71
C THR A 312 -0.67 -6.79 -22.82
N ASP A 313 0.30 -7.33 -23.57
CA ASP A 313 0.11 -8.44 -24.47
C ASP A 313 -0.10 -9.72 -23.64
N LYS A 314 -1.24 -10.41 -23.83
CA LYS A 314 -1.66 -11.58 -23.03
C LYS A 314 -0.74 -12.79 -23.20
N SER A 315 0.15 -12.77 -24.19
CA SER A 315 1.08 -13.86 -24.52
C SER A 315 2.19 -14.11 -23.49
N VAL A 316 2.39 -13.22 -22.50
CA VAL A 316 3.43 -13.37 -21.46
C VAL A 316 2.96 -14.22 -20.26
N LEU A 317 1.65 -14.45 -20.12
CA LEU A 317 1.06 -15.17 -18.98
C LEU A 317 1.15 -16.71 -19.10
N ASP A 318 1.52 -17.25 -20.27
CA ASP A 318 1.45 -18.69 -20.53
C ASP A 318 2.71 -19.49 -20.17
N ASN A 319 3.81 -18.86 -19.77
CA ASN A 319 5.00 -19.60 -19.30
C ASN A 319 4.93 -19.92 -17.80
N LYS A 320 4.14 -20.94 -17.46
CA LYS A 320 4.26 -21.68 -16.19
C LYS A 320 5.51 -22.55 -16.19
N SER A 321 6.63 -22.03 -15.67
CA SER A 321 7.69 -22.88 -15.11
C SER A 321 8.67 -22.11 -14.22
N ASN A 322 8.70 -22.48 -12.94
CA ASN A 322 9.81 -22.35 -11.97
C ASN A 322 10.55 -21.00 -11.89
N ILE A 323 9.98 -20.06 -11.14
CA ILE A 323 10.62 -18.77 -10.78
C ILE A 323 11.61 -18.89 -9.59
N PHE A 324 11.67 -20.03 -8.88
CA PHE A 324 12.39 -20.13 -7.60
C PHE A 324 13.56 -21.12 -7.51
N SER A 325 14.01 -21.77 -8.59
CA SER A 325 15.22 -22.61 -8.53
C SER A 325 16.53 -21.87 -8.81
N HIS A 326 16.55 -20.54 -9.00
CA HIS A 326 17.77 -19.79 -9.36
C HIS A 326 18.19 -18.69 -8.39
N ILE A 327 17.61 -18.63 -7.18
CA ILE A 327 17.93 -17.55 -6.21
C ILE A 327 19.05 -17.92 -5.21
N LYS A 328 19.61 -19.15 -5.26
CA LYS A 328 20.72 -19.53 -4.35
C LYS A 328 21.97 -20.13 -4.98
N GLN A 329 22.08 -20.18 -6.30
CA GLN A 329 23.34 -20.55 -6.97
C GLN A 329 23.49 -19.75 -8.26
N LYS A 330 24.17 -18.60 -8.17
CA LYS A 330 25.09 -18.03 -9.18
C LYS A 330 25.46 -16.58 -8.79
N GLU A 331 26.35 -16.46 -7.82
CA GLU A 331 27.50 -15.58 -8.03
C GLU A 331 28.29 -16.22 -9.18
N GLY A 332 28.07 -15.72 -10.40
CA GLY A 332 28.61 -16.30 -11.62
C GLY A 332 27.79 -15.90 -12.83
N GLN A 333 28.28 -14.89 -13.55
CA GLN A 333 27.92 -14.46 -14.91
C GLN A 333 26.74 -15.23 -15.56
N ILE A 334 25.56 -14.60 -15.58
CA ILE A 334 24.61 -14.74 -16.67
C ILE A 334 24.29 -13.32 -17.13
N ASP A 335 24.71 -12.99 -18.34
CA ASP A 335 24.56 -11.67 -18.95
C ASP A 335 23.08 -11.47 -19.33
N ALA A 336 22.29 -10.93 -18.40
CA ALA A 336 20.88 -10.65 -18.63
C ALA A 336 20.73 -9.53 -19.66
N GLU A 337 19.99 -9.80 -20.74
CA GLU A 337 19.90 -8.94 -21.92
C GLU A 337 19.56 -7.47 -21.58
N PRO A 338 20.33 -6.49 -22.09
CA PRO A 338 20.04 -5.07 -21.91
C PRO A 338 18.69 -4.67 -22.49
N MET A 339 18.00 -3.74 -21.82
CA MET A 339 16.69 -3.24 -22.25
C MET A 339 16.77 -1.82 -22.83
N VAL A 340 15.86 -1.53 -23.75
CA VAL A 340 15.71 -0.27 -24.49
C VAL A 340 14.37 0.38 -24.14
N MET A 341 14.39 1.64 -23.69
CA MET A 341 13.19 2.46 -23.60
C MET A 341 12.87 3.03 -24.98
N VAL A 342 11.77 2.61 -25.59
CA VAL A 342 11.26 3.17 -26.84
C VAL A 342 10.30 4.29 -26.50
N ASN A 343 10.65 5.52 -26.86
CA ASN A 343 9.83 6.69 -26.59
C ASN A 343 9.49 7.49 -27.86
N HIS A 344 8.23 7.89 -27.96
CA HIS A 344 7.76 8.76 -29.02
C HIS A 344 7.86 10.23 -28.60
N ALA A 345 8.38 11.07 -29.50
CA ALA A 345 8.32 12.51 -29.37
C ALA A 345 7.95 13.16 -30.70
N ARG A 346 7.25 14.31 -30.66
CA ARG A 346 7.05 15.17 -31.84
C ARG A 346 8.41 15.65 -32.34
N ARG A 347 8.51 15.97 -33.64
CA ARG A 347 9.77 16.27 -34.32
C ARG A 347 10.62 17.33 -33.61
N GLU A 348 10.01 18.46 -33.28
CA GLU A 348 10.67 19.59 -32.58
C GLU A 348 11.18 19.18 -31.19
N LEU A 349 10.34 18.49 -30.42
CA LEU A 349 10.70 18.02 -29.09
C LEU A 349 11.81 16.96 -29.15
N ARG A 350 11.77 16.05 -30.12
CA ARG A 350 12.80 15.02 -30.34
C ARG A 350 14.16 15.65 -30.60
N GLN A 351 14.22 16.65 -31.48
CA GLN A 351 15.45 17.38 -31.78
C GLN A 351 16.01 18.05 -30.52
N LEU A 352 15.16 18.71 -29.74
CA LEU A 352 15.56 19.34 -28.48
C LEU A 352 16.05 18.30 -27.44
N MET A 353 15.37 17.16 -27.32
CA MET A 353 15.79 16.06 -26.44
C MET A 353 17.19 15.54 -26.80
N ILE A 354 17.46 15.35 -28.09
CA ILE A 354 18.77 14.92 -28.60
C ILE A 354 19.83 15.99 -28.34
N GLN A 355 19.55 17.25 -28.67
CA GLN A 355 20.48 18.36 -28.45
C GLN A 355 20.90 18.48 -26.97
N LYS A 356 19.96 18.29 -26.05
CA LYS A 356 20.21 18.37 -24.60
C LYS A 356 20.72 17.07 -23.99
N GLY A 357 20.62 15.93 -24.69
CA GLY A 357 20.91 14.60 -24.12
C GLY A 357 19.93 14.21 -23.00
N ILE A 358 18.72 14.75 -23.04
CA ILE A 358 17.69 14.61 -22.00
C ILE A 358 16.39 14.15 -22.64
N CYS A 359 15.85 13.03 -22.18
CA CYS A 359 14.52 12.56 -22.53
C CYS A 359 13.65 12.63 -21.29
N TYR A 360 12.46 13.23 -21.41
CA TYR A 360 11.48 13.24 -20.33
C TYR A 360 10.17 12.58 -20.74
N LEU A 361 9.54 11.95 -19.76
CA LEU A 361 8.25 11.27 -19.84
C LEU A 361 7.38 11.83 -18.71
N ARG A 362 6.07 11.94 -18.92
CA ARG A 362 5.16 12.36 -17.84
C ARG A 362 5.17 11.32 -16.73
N ALA A 363 5.37 11.76 -15.50
CA ALA A 363 5.27 10.91 -14.31
C ALA A 363 3.86 11.08 -13.73
N GLY A 364 3.03 10.05 -13.90
CA GLY A 364 1.64 10.05 -13.43
C GLY A 364 0.63 10.55 -14.47
N ASP A 365 -0.36 9.72 -14.75
CA ASP A 365 -1.70 10.19 -15.05
C ASP A 365 -2.46 10.41 -13.72
N SER A 366 -3.74 10.77 -13.81
CA SER A 366 -4.64 11.00 -12.68
C SER A 366 -4.83 9.81 -11.71
N LYS A 367 -4.08 8.71 -11.86
CA LYS A 367 -4.09 7.53 -10.97
C LYS A 367 -2.74 7.24 -10.28
N GLY A 368 -1.86 8.24 -10.14
CA GLY A 368 -0.95 8.33 -8.99
C GLY A 368 -0.02 7.13 -8.69
N SER A 369 0.39 6.34 -9.67
CA SER A 369 1.42 5.30 -9.47
C SER A 369 2.37 5.19 -10.66
N ILE A 370 3.67 5.18 -10.37
CA ILE A 370 4.72 4.82 -11.33
C ILE A 370 4.92 3.32 -11.18
N LEU A 371 4.36 2.52 -12.09
CA LEU A 371 4.60 1.08 -12.09
C LEU A 371 5.93 0.79 -12.78
N VAL A 372 6.96 0.47 -12.01
CA VAL A 372 8.27 0.05 -12.55
C VAL A 372 8.17 -1.42 -12.95
N GLN A 373 8.20 -1.69 -14.25
CA GLN A 373 8.11 -3.05 -14.80
C GLN A 373 9.44 -3.81 -14.62
N THR A 374 9.36 -5.15 -14.55
CA THR A 374 10.53 -6.04 -14.57
C THR A 374 11.37 -5.81 -15.82
N GLY A 375 12.68 -5.56 -15.67
CA GLY A 375 13.58 -5.20 -16.77
C GLY A 375 13.95 -3.72 -16.81
N PHE A 376 13.28 -2.86 -16.04
CA PHE A 376 13.69 -1.47 -15.88
C PHE A 376 15.10 -1.35 -15.27
N GLU A 377 15.45 -2.20 -14.32
CA GLU A 377 16.78 -2.29 -13.70
C GLU A 377 17.88 -2.65 -14.72
N ARG A 378 17.49 -3.22 -15.86
CA ARG A 378 18.37 -3.58 -16.98
C ARG A 378 18.33 -2.56 -18.12
N MET A 379 17.55 -1.48 -17.99
CA MET A 379 17.45 -0.43 -18.99
C MET A 379 18.79 0.29 -19.15
N GLN A 380 19.35 0.19 -20.35
CA GLN A 380 20.66 0.76 -20.69
C GLN A 380 20.60 1.67 -21.90
N TYR A 381 19.51 1.64 -22.65
CA TYR A 381 19.38 2.34 -23.92
C TYR A 381 18.04 3.05 -24.04
N LEU A 382 18.00 4.09 -24.87
CA LEU A 382 16.83 4.88 -25.22
C LEU A 382 16.72 4.94 -26.74
N LEU A 383 15.56 4.58 -27.28
CA LEU A 383 15.21 4.78 -28.68
C LEU A 383 14.17 5.90 -28.78
N LEU A 384 14.50 6.95 -29.52
CA LEU A 384 13.59 8.05 -29.83
C LEU A 384 13.07 7.91 -31.27
N HIS A 385 11.77 8.14 -31.47
CA HIS A 385 11.16 8.14 -32.80
C HIS A 385 10.03 9.17 -32.91
N THR A 386 9.65 9.55 -34.13
CA THR A 386 8.46 10.39 -34.38
C THR A 386 7.52 9.64 -35.30
N GLY A 387 6.30 9.34 -34.84
CA GLY A 387 5.29 8.68 -35.67
C GLY A 387 5.63 7.24 -36.10
N GLY A 388 6.72 6.66 -35.58
CA GLY A 388 7.27 5.38 -36.01
C GLY A 388 8.39 5.49 -37.04
N SER A 389 8.68 6.70 -37.53
CA SER A 389 9.79 7.00 -38.43
C SER A 389 11.00 7.59 -37.71
N GLU A 390 12.15 7.53 -38.38
CA GLU A 390 13.44 8.08 -37.94
C GLU A 390 13.86 7.61 -36.53
N PRO A 391 13.89 6.30 -36.24
CA PRO A 391 14.32 5.81 -34.94
C PRO A 391 15.81 6.09 -34.74
N GLN A 392 16.15 6.62 -33.57
CA GLN A 392 17.55 6.83 -33.15
C GLN A 392 17.76 6.21 -31.76
N LEU A 393 18.75 5.33 -31.66
CA LEU A 393 19.09 4.60 -30.44
C LEU A 393 20.30 5.24 -29.75
N PHE A 394 20.23 5.42 -28.44
CA PHE A 394 21.24 6.07 -27.62
C PHE A 394 21.53 5.27 -26.36
N LYS A 395 22.75 5.36 -25.82
CA LYS A 395 23.12 4.77 -24.53
C LYS A 395 22.74 5.72 -23.39
N LEU A 396 22.11 5.19 -22.34
CA LEU A 396 21.84 5.95 -21.13
C LEU A 396 23.15 6.21 -20.37
N LYS A 397 23.28 7.39 -19.77
CA LYS A 397 24.45 7.74 -18.93
C LYS A 397 24.49 6.92 -17.65
N THR A 398 23.34 6.44 -17.19
CA THR A 398 23.24 5.64 -15.98
C THR A 398 22.24 4.51 -16.16
N LYS A 399 22.68 3.28 -15.86
CA LYS A 399 21.89 2.06 -16.03
C LYS A 399 20.76 2.01 -15.00
N GLY A 400 19.54 1.73 -15.47
CA GLY A 400 18.37 1.45 -14.63
C GLY A 400 17.95 2.57 -13.69
N MET A 401 18.41 3.81 -13.93
CA MET A 401 18.09 4.97 -13.08
C MET A 401 17.45 6.08 -13.90
N PHE A 402 16.57 6.83 -13.23
CA PHE A 402 15.93 8.03 -13.74
C PHE A 402 15.82 9.07 -12.63
N GLN A 403 15.68 10.33 -13.01
CA GLN A 403 15.40 11.42 -12.09
C GLN A 403 13.93 11.81 -12.19
N ILE A 404 13.38 12.41 -11.12
CA ILE A 404 12.06 13.02 -11.16
C ILE A 404 12.24 14.53 -11.10
N TRP A 405 11.79 15.23 -12.14
CA TRP A 405 11.83 16.69 -12.22
C TRP A 405 10.43 17.28 -12.20
N THR A 406 10.28 18.48 -11.64
CA THR A 406 9.02 19.25 -11.72
C THR A 406 8.91 19.97 -13.07
N LYS A 407 7.72 20.51 -13.36
CA LYS A 407 7.49 21.39 -14.52
C LYS A 407 8.47 22.57 -14.54
N GLU A 408 8.69 23.22 -13.39
CA GLU A 408 9.58 24.37 -13.26
C GLU A 408 11.04 23.99 -13.58
N THR A 409 11.48 22.82 -13.14
CA THR A 409 12.84 22.31 -13.43
C THR A 409 13.02 22.05 -14.92
N LEU A 410 12.03 21.51 -15.61
CA LEU A 410 12.08 21.32 -17.07
C LEU A 410 12.07 22.66 -17.83
N LEU A 411 11.28 23.64 -17.38
CA LEU A 411 11.26 25.00 -17.95
C LEU A 411 12.64 25.66 -17.84
N LYS A 412 13.30 25.56 -16.69
CA LYS A 412 14.68 26.05 -16.49
C LYS A 412 15.69 25.39 -17.43
N ASN A 413 15.43 24.15 -17.85
CA ASN A 413 16.28 23.42 -18.80
C ASN A 413 15.88 23.66 -20.28
N GLY A 414 14.96 24.58 -20.54
CA GLY A 414 14.56 25.00 -21.89
C GLY A 414 13.49 24.12 -22.54
N PHE A 415 12.82 23.26 -21.78
CA PHE A 415 11.68 22.47 -22.28
C PHE A 415 10.36 23.15 -21.94
N ASN A 416 9.32 22.96 -22.75
CA ASN A 416 7.97 23.46 -22.48
C ASN A 416 6.97 22.31 -22.29
N PRO A 417 7.01 21.59 -21.16
CA PRO A 417 6.18 20.41 -20.98
C PRO A 417 4.73 20.82 -20.63
N GLN A 418 3.77 20.10 -21.21
CA GLN A 418 2.35 20.33 -20.96
C GLN A 418 1.77 19.29 -20.00
N SER A 419 0.95 19.76 -19.06
CA SER A 419 -0.10 18.97 -18.41
C SER A 419 0.32 17.92 -17.34
N ALA A 420 1.51 17.95 -16.76
CA ALA A 420 1.82 17.16 -15.55
C ALA A 420 2.67 17.92 -14.50
N PRO A 421 2.50 17.60 -13.19
CA PRO A 421 3.30 18.19 -12.11
C PRO A 421 4.72 17.62 -12.03
N TYR A 422 4.92 16.36 -12.42
CA TYR A 422 6.21 15.66 -12.37
C TYR A 422 6.52 14.91 -13.66
N TYR A 423 7.82 14.72 -13.93
CA TYR A 423 8.33 14.06 -15.13
C TYR A 423 9.48 13.13 -14.77
N ILE A 424 9.47 11.94 -15.35
CA ILE A 424 10.61 11.02 -15.37
C ILE A 424 11.61 11.56 -16.36
N VAL A 425 12.87 11.71 -15.95
CA VAL A 425 13.96 12.26 -16.75
C VAL A 425 15.09 11.26 -16.88
N LEU A 426 15.46 10.98 -18.12
CA LEU A 426 16.54 10.09 -18.52
C LEU A 426 17.64 10.89 -19.21
N HIS A 427 18.87 10.71 -18.76
CA HIS A 427 20.06 11.29 -19.39
C HIS A 427 20.72 10.25 -20.29
N PHE A 428 21.03 10.63 -21.53
CA PHE A 428 21.65 9.75 -22.50
C PHE A 428 22.83 10.43 -23.20
N ASP A 429 23.71 9.63 -23.78
CA ASP A 429 24.79 10.11 -24.63
C ASP A 429 24.23 10.40 -26.02
N SER A 430 24.01 11.69 -26.31
CA SER A 430 23.49 12.15 -27.60
C SER A 430 24.56 12.27 -28.69
N GLN A 431 25.85 12.22 -28.33
CA GLN A 431 26.95 12.38 -29.28
C GLN A 431 27.28 11.08 -30.03
N ARG A 432 26.89 9.93 -29.46
CA ARG A 432 27.20 8.60 -30.00
C ARG A 432 25.92 7.77 -30.19
N PRO A 433 25.12 8.05 -31.23
CA PRO A 433 23.98 7.21 -31.58
C PRO A 433 24.46 5.80 -31.98
N ILE A 434 23.70 4.79 -31.61
CA ILE A 434 23.98 3.38 -31.88
C ILE A 434 23.29 2.99 -33.19
N PRO A 435 23.99 2.35 -34.13
CA PRO A 435 23.39 1.83 -35.36
C PRO A 435 22.28 0.82 -35.05
N ILE A 436 21.13 0.98 -35.71
CA ILE A 436 20.02 0.03 -35.64
C ILE A 436 20.18 -0.94 -36.82
N ILE A 437 20.44 -2.21 -36.53
CA ILE A 437 20.64 -3.26 -37.54
C ILE A 437 19.30 -3.85 -37.98
N LYS A 438 18.33 -3.93 -37.05
CA LYS A 438 16.99 -4.44 -37.31
C LYS A 438 15.96 -3.32 -37.15
N MET A 439 15.36 -2.88 -38.25
CA MET A 439 14.37 -1.79 -38.20
C MET A 439 13.10 -2.26 -37.47
N PRO A 440 12.74 -1.63 -36.34
CA PRO A 440 11.59 -2.06 -35.55
C PRO A 440 10.27 -1.62 -36.19
N LYS A 441 9.26 -2.49 -36.18
CA LYS A 441 7.88 -2.10 -36.50
C LYS A 441 7.30 -1.32 -35.32
N LEU A 442 7.48 0.00 -35.32
CA LEU A 442 7.05 0.88 -34.22
C LEU A 442 5.58 1.34 -34.32
N LYS A 443 4.87 0.94 -35.38
CA LYS A 443 3.48 1.29 -35.65
C LYS A 443 2.65 0.03 -35.79
N GLU A 444 1.73 -0.18 -34.85
CA GLU A 444 0.91 -1.38 -34.76
C GLU A 444 -0.58 -1.06 -35.03
N GLU A 445 -1.22 -0.01 -34.44
CA GLU A 445 -2.65 0.38 -34.58
C GLU A 445 -2.97 1.86 -34.16
N LYS A 446 -4.24 2.26 -33.97
CA LYS A 446 -4.64 3.56 -33.37
C LYS A 446 -4.15 3.63 -31.90
N ASN A 447 -3.56 4.76 -31.47
CA ASN A 447 -2.96 5.00 -30.13
C ASN A 447 -1.60 4.32 -29.83
N THR A 448 -0.78 3.99 -30.83
CA THR A 448 0.51 3.27 -30.63
C THR A 448 1.71 4.07 -30.15
N TYR A 449 1.60 5.39 -29.98
CA TYR A 449 2.76 6.24 -29.65
C TYR A 449 3.10 6.28 -28.16
N ARG A 450 3.00 5.14 -27.50
CA ARG A 450 3.23 4.98 -26.05
C ARG A 450 4.66 4.52 -25.80
N ALA A 451 5.25 4.96 -24.70
CA ALA A 451 6.58 4.49 -24.33
C ALA A 451 6.53 3.01 -23.95
N LYS A 452 7.48 2.21 -24.44
CA LYS A 452 7.56 0.75 -24.21
C LYS A 452 8.98 0.35 -23.83
N ILE A 453 9.13 -0.68 -23.00
CA ILE A 453 10.44 -1.30 -22.72
C ILE A 453 10.57 -2.55 -23.60
N LYS A 454 11.65 -2.62 -24.39
CA LYS A 454 11.92 -3.70 -25.34
C LYS A 454 13.34 -4.24 -25.17
N LYS A 455 13.60 -5.42 -25.69
CA LYS A 455 14.93 -6.06 -25.63
C LYS A 455 15.88 -5.40 -26.63
N LEU A 456 17.18 -5.30 -26.31
CA LEU A 456 18.17 -4.71 -27.23
C LEU A 456 18.29 -5.51 -28.54
N SER A 457 18.18 -6.84 -28.51
CA SER A 457 18.21 -7.70 -29.71
C SER A 457 17.07 -7.43 -30.71
N GLU A 458 16.04 -6.69 -30.32
CA GLU A 458 15.01 -6.25 -31.28
C GLU A 458 15.53 -5.16 -32.24
N PHE A 459 16.66 -4.51 -31.93
CA PHE A 459 17.16 -3.32 -32.64
C PHE A 459 18.60 -3.45 -33.15
N VAL A 460 19.46 -4.17 -32.41
CA VAL A 460 20.89 -4.35 -32.73
C VAL A 460 21.17 -5.81 -33.05
#